data_AF-A0A950RT43-F1
#
_entry.id   AF-A0A950RT43-F1
#
_cell.length_a   1.000
_cell.length_b   1.000
_cell.length_c   1.000
_cell.angle_alpha   90.00
_cell.angle_beta   90.00
_cell.angle_gamma   90.00
#
_symmetry.space_group_name_H-M   'P 1'
#
loop_
_entity.id
_entity.type
_entity.pdbx_description
1 polymer ?
#
loop_
_entity_poly.entity_id
_entity_poly.type
_entity_poly.pdbx_seq_one_letter_code
_entity_poly.pdbx_strand_id
1 'polypeptide(L)'
;MARPRKFDESDVVAAARHEFWSRGYAATSVDDLASVTGLGKGSVYGAFGHGLFLRAFDYIGTAMDGVRGQLRAPRYSAYDRLTRHIRAQAKEIAADKSRRGCMMARSAADSL
;
A
#
# COMPACT_ATOMS: atom_id res chain seq x y z
N MET A 1 -31.28 -6.95 -7.77
CA MET A 1 -30.87 -6.67 -6.38
C MET A 1 -29.47 -7.20 -6.18
N ALA A 2 -28.49 -6.33 -5.87
CA ALA A 2 -27.12 -6.74 -5.62
C ALA A 2 -27.05 -7.51 -4.29
N ARG A 3 -26.54 -8.74 -4.32
CA ARG A 3 -26.28 -9.54 -3.12
C ARG A 3 -25.26 -8.79 -2.24
N PRO A 4 -25.51 -8.63 -0.93
CA PRO A 4 -24.56 -7.93 -0.05
C PRO A 4 -23.18 -8.61 -0.11
N ARG A 5 -22.13 -7.79 -0.22
CA ARG A 5 -20.74 -8.25 -0.20
C ARG A 5 -20.48 -8.90 1.17
N LYS A 6 -19.93 -10.11 1.18
CA LYS A 6 -19.64 -10.89 2.39
C LYS A 6 -18.24 -10.63 2.98
N PHE A 7 -17.52 -9.65 2.46
CA PHE A 7 -16.13 -9.37 2.84
C PHE A 7 -15.97 -7.89 3.17
N ASP A 8 -14.97 -7.61 4.00
CA ASP A 8 -14.54 -6.25 4.29
C ASP A 8 -13.63 -5.73 3.16
N GLU A 9 -14.01 -4.62 2.53
CA GLU A 9 -13.22 -4.06 1.42
C GLU A 9 -11.85 -3.55 1.85
N SER A 10 -11.72 -3.07 3.08
CA SER A 10 -10.45 -2.54 3.60
C SER A 10 -9.42 -3.65 3.81
N ASP A 11 -9.85 -4.82 4.28
CA ASP A 11 -9.01 -6.00 4.42
C ASP A 11 -8.53 -6.50 3.05
N VAL A 12 -9.44 -6.54 2.06
CA VAL A 12 -9.10 -6.94 0.69
C VAL A 12 -8.08 -5.98 0.06
N VAL A 13 -8.29 -4.66 0.22
CA VAL A 13 -7.36 -3.65 -0.29
C VAL A 13 -6.01 -3.73 0.42
N ALA A 14 -5.98 -4.01 1.73
CA ALA A 14 -4.74 -4.17 2.48
C ALA A 14 -3.96 -5.41 2.02
N ALA A 15 -4.63 -6.56 1.85
CA ALA A 15 -4.02 -7.78 1.32
C ALA A 15 -3.47 -7.58 -0.10
N ALA A 16 -4.28 -6.99 -0.99
CA ALA A 16 -3.85 -6.66 -2.35
C ALA A 16 -2.66 -5.68 -2.37
N ARG A 17 -2.65 -4.66 -1.50
CA ARG A 17 -1.53 -3.75 -1.35
C ARG A 17 -0.25 -4.48 -1.00
N HIS A 18 -0.30 -5.43 -0.06
CA HIS A 18 0.88 -6.21 0.31
C HIS A 18 1.43 -7.01 -0.88
N GLU A 19 0.55 -7.61 -1.68
CA GLU A 19 0.95 -8.36 -2.87
C GLU A 19 1.57 -7.44 -3.92
N PHE A 20 0.89 -6.34 -4.27
CA PHE A 20 1.41 -5.35 -5.23
C PHE A 20 2.73 -4.73 -4.76
N TRP A 21 2.91 -4.49 -3.47
CA TRP A 21 4.17 -3.97 -2.94
C TRP A 21 5.30 -5.00 -3.04
N SER A 22 4.99 -6.28 -2.80
CA SER A 22 5.99 -7.34 -2.87
C SER A 22 6.42 -7.60 -4.30
N ARG A 23 5.46 -7.80 -5.21
CA ARG A 23 5.71 -8.28 -6.58
C ARG A 23 5.69 -7.21 -7.65
N GLY A 24 5.03 -6.08 -7.43
CA GLY A 24 4.74 -5.10 -8.48
C GLY A 24 3.34 -5.23 -9.07
N TYR A 25 2.91 -4.20 -9.80
CA TYR A 25 1.61 -4.22 -10.48
C TYR A 25 1.60 -5.25 -11.63
N ALA A 26 2.55 -5.15 -12.56
CA ALA A 26 2.58 -5.97 -13.77
C ALA A 26 2.81 -7.47 -13.49
N ALA A 27 3.54 -7.80 -12.42
CA ALA A 27 3.84 -9.17 -12.04
C ALA A 27 2.79 -9.80 -11.08
N THR A 28 1.73 -9.08 -10.72
CA THR A 28 0.66 -9.58 -9.86
C THR A 28 -0.56 -9.97 -10.69
N SER A 29 -0.88 -11.27 -10.72
CA SER A 29 -2.05 -11.77 -11.44
C SER A 29 -3.35 -11.67 -10.62
N VAL A 30 -4.50 -11.80 -11.27
CA VAL A 30 -5.80 -11.95 -10.57
C VAL A 30 -5.84 -13.20 -9.70
N ASP A 31 -5.04 -14.22 -10.05
CA ASP A 31 -4.94 -15.48 -9.30
C ASP A 31 -4.17 -15.28 -8.00
N ASP A 32 -3.07 -14.52 -8.05
CA ASP A 32 -2.33 -14.10 -6.85
C ASP A 32 -3.25 -13.29 -5.93
N LEU A 33 -3.99 -12.32 -6.49
CA LEU A 33 -4.95 -11.50 -5.74
C LEU A 33 -6.06 -12.34 -5.11
N ALA A 34 -6.63 -13.29 -5.84
CA ALA A 34 -7.63 -14.21 -5.32
C ALA A 34 -7.05 -15.02 -4.14
N SER A 35 -5.81 -15.49 -4.26
CA SER A 35 -5.11 -16.25 -3.22
C SER A 35 -4.89 -15.42 -1.95
N VAL A 36 -4.37 -14.18 -2.07
CA VAL A 36 -4.07 -13.36 -0.88
C VAL A 36 -5.30 -12.72 -0.24
N THR A 37 -6.37 -12.50 -1.01
CA THR A 37 -7.61 -11.90 -0.49
C THR A 37 -8.62 -12.92 0.01
N GLY A 38 -8.44 -14.22 -0.31
CA GLY A 38 -9.40 -15.28 0.00
C GLY A 38 -10.69 -15.21 -0.81
N LEU A 39 -10.75 -14.35 -1.83
CA LEU A 39 -11.92 -14.19 -2.71
C LEU A 39 -11.77 -15.01 -3.99
N GLY A 40 -12.90 -15.43 -4.57
CA GLY A 40 -12.89 -15.97 -5.93
C GLY A 40 -12.56 -14.90 -6.98
N LYS A 41 -11.90 -15.29 -8.08
CA LYS A 41 -11.50 -14.37 -9.18
C LYS A 41 -12.64 -13.48 -9.67
N GLY A 42 -13.84 -14.06 -9.86
CA GLY A 42 -15.03 -13.33 -10.27
C GLY A 42 -15.51 -12.31 -9.24
N SER A 43 -15.30 -12.56 -7.95
CA SER A 43 -15.60 -11.60 -6.88
C SER A 43 -14.58 -10.46 -6.84
N VAL A 44 -13.29 -10.75 -7.01
CA VAL A 44 -12.25 -9.72 -7.13
C VAL A 44 -12.55 -8.80 -8.32
N TYR A 45 -12.76 -9.39 -9.49
CA TYR A 45 -13.02 -8.63 -10.72
C TYR A 45 -14.35 -7.87 -10.64
N GLY A 46 -15.44 -8.52 -10.19
CA GLY A 46 -16.76 -7.90 -10.09
C GLY A 46 -16.85 -6.80 -9.02
N ALA A 47 -16.03 -6.87 -7.97
CA ALA A 47 -16.07 -5.88 -6.91
C ALA A 47 -15.13 -4.68 -7.13
N PHE A 48 -13.96 -4.91 -7.73
CA PHE A 48 -12.90 -3.91 -7.82
C PHE A 48 -12.41 -3.64 -9.25
N GLY A 49 -12.60 -4.59 -10.17
CA GLY A 49 -12.06 -4.53 -11.53
C GLY A 49 -10.56 -4.20 -11.54
N HIS A 50 -10.14 -3.39 -12.51
CA HIS A 50 -8.77 -2.87 -12.59
C HIS A 50 -8.47 -1.77 -11.54
N GLY A 51 -9.47 -1.32 -10.78
CA GLY A 51 -9.33 -0.25 -9.78
C GLY A 51 -8.70 -0.69 -8.46
N LEU A 52 -8.52 -1.99 -8.22
CA LEU A 52 -7.97 -2.51 -6.97
C LEU A 52 -6.56 -1.98 -6.70
N PHE A 53 -5.72 -1.90 -7.73
CA PHE A 53 -4.38 -1.34 -7.61
C PHE A 53 -4.41 0.12 -7.18
N LEU A 54 -5.24 0.96 -7.82
CA LEU A 54 -5.34 2.38 -7.48
C LEU A 54 -5.82 2.58 -6.03
N ARG A 55 -6.78 1.78 -5.56
CA ARG A 55 -7.21 1.79 -4.16
C ARG A 55 -6.11 1.36 -3.19
N ALA A 56 -5.34 0.34 -3.56
CA ALA A 56 -4.19 -0.09 -2.78
C ALA A 56 -3.10 1.00 -2.74
N PHE A 57 -2.89 1.68 -3.87
CA PHE A 57 -1.90 2.74 -4.06
C PHE A 57 -2.26 4.05 -3.33
N ASP A 58 -3.54 4.33 -3.14
CA ASP A 58 -4.05 5.52 -2.42
C ASP A 58 -3.49 5.63 -0.99
N TYR A 59 -3.08 4.50 -0.39
CA TYR A 59 -2.33 4.45 0.86
C TYR A 59 -1.11 5.36 0.90
N ILE A 60 -0.43 5.53 -0.24
CA ILE A 60 0.72 6.43 -0.34
C ILE A 60 0.30 7.87 0.00
N GLY A 61 -0.89 8.30 -0.42
CA GLY A 61 -1.44 9.61 -0.05
C GLY A 61 -1.57 9.76 1.47
N THR A 62 -2.24 8.80 2.11
CA THR A 62 -2.39 8.78 3.58
C THR A 62 -1.04 8.74 4.31
N ALA A 63 -0.10 7.92 3.84
CA ALA A 63 1.24 7.84 4.42
C ALA A 63 1.97 9.19 4.31
N MET A 64 1.87 9.86 3.17
CA MET A 64 2.47 11.17 2.94
C MET A 64 1.82 12.28 3.77
N ASP A 65 0.53 12.20 4.07
CA ASP A 65 -0.13 13.14 4.97
C ASP A 65 0.39 13.01 6.41
N GLY A 66 0.67 11.79 6.87
CA GLY A 66 1.38 11.55 8.13
C GLY A 66 2.76 12.20 8.16
N VAL A 67 3.54 12.05 7.08
CA VAL A 67 4.86 12.69 6.93
C VAL A 67 4.74 14.22 6.95
N ARG A 68 3.78 14.79 6.21
CA ARG A 68 3.52 16.23 6.20
C ARG A 68 3.17 16.74 7.59
N GLY A 69 2.33 16.02 8.33
CA GLY A 69 1.98 16.35 9.72
C GLY A 69 3.20 16.41 10.63
N GLN A 70 4.09 15.42 10.53
CA GLN A 70 5.35 15.39 11.30
C GLN A 70 6.28 16.55 10.93
N LEU A 71 6.45 16.82 9.62
CA LEU A 71 7.38 17.83 9.11
C LEU A 71 6.86 19.27 9.22
N ARG A 72 5.57 19.46 9.45
CA ARG A 72 4.94 20.78 9.67
C ARG A 72 4.57 21.05 11.13
N ALA A 73 4.86 20.12 12.05
CA ALA A 73 4.51 20.26 13.46
C ALA A 73 5.19 21.50 14.11
N PRO A 74 4.45 22.54 14.52
CA PRO A 74 5.04 23.79 15.02
C PRO A 74 5.77 23.62 16.36
N ARG A 75 5.48 22.53 17.08
CA ARG A 75 6.05 22.19 18.40
C ARG A 75 7.57 21.95 18.40
N TYR A 76 8.17 21.67 17.25
CA TYR A 76 9.59 21.30 17.14
C TYR A 76 10.34 22.26 16.21
N SER A 77 11.66 22.38 16.40
CA SER A 77 12.52 23.08 15.44
C SER A 77 12.52 22.35 14.08
N ALA A 78 12.89 23.05 13.01
CA ALA A 78 13.00 22.43 11.68
C ALA A 78 13.98 21.25 11.67
N TYR A 79 15.11 21.39 12.36
CA TYR A 79 16.11 20.33 12.50
C TYR A 79 15.56 19.11 13.25
N ASP A 80 14.83 19.32 14.35
CA ASP A 80 14.24 18.23 15.12
C ASP A 80 13.18 17.47 14.33
N ARG A 81 12.35 18.18 13.56
CA ARG A 81 11.34 17.54 12.68
C ARG A 81 12.01 16.63 11.66
N LEU A 82 13.04 17.12 10.98
CA LEU A 82 13.78 16.35 9.99
C LEU A 82 14.47 15.13 10.64
N THR A 83 15.17 15.35 11.74
CA THR A 83 15.91 14.30 12.46
C THR A 83 14.98 13.20 12.97
N ARG A 84 13.82 13.57 13.52
CA ARG A 84 12.80 12.60 13.97
C ARG A 84 12.24 11.80 12.80
N HIS A 85 11.94 12.46 11.67
CA HIS A 85 11.43 11.79 10.48
C HIS A 85 12.45 10.78 9.92
N ILE A 86 13.71 11.20 9.74
CA ILE A 86 14.78 10.31 9.22
C ILE A 86 14.99 9.12 10.15
N ARG A 87 15.02 9.33 11.48
CA ARG A 87 15.17 8.23 12.45
C ARG A 87 13.99 7.27 12.42
N ALA A 88 12.76 7.78 12.27
CA ALA A 88 11.58 6.94 12.14
C ALA A 88 11.65 6.09 10.87
N GLN A 89 11.99 6.69 9.73
CA GLN A 89 12.18 5.97 8.46
C GLN A 89 13.28 4.91 8.56
N ALA A 90 14.44 5.25 9.15
CA ALA A 90 15.53 4.30 9.35
C ALA A 90 15.10 3.11 10.22
N LYS A 91 14.28 3.33 11.25
CA LYS A 91 13.73 2.27 12.10
C LYS A 91 12.78 1.36 11.33
N GLU A 92 11.86 1.92 10.54
CA GLU A 92 10.92 1.15 9.71
C GLU A 92 11.67 0.31 8.67
N ILE A 93 12.65 0.91 7.98
CA ILE A 93 13.47 0.22 6.98
C ILE A 93 14.29 -0.91 7.63
N ALA A 94 14.91 -0.67 8.78
CA ALA A 94 15.67 -1.69 9.50
C ALA A 94 14.78 -2.83 10.04
N ALA A 95 13.51 -2.55 10.35
CA ALA A 95 12.54 -3.54 10.77
C ALA A 95 11.95 -4.35 9.60
N ASP A 96 12.02 -3.85 8.37
CA ASP A 96 11.50 -4.53 7.18
C ASP A 96 12.39 -5.71 6.75
N LYS A 97 12.14 -6.87 7.36
CA LYS A 97 12.80 -8.14 7.02
C LYS A 97 12.53 -8.59 5.57
N SER A 98 11.41 -8.16 4.99
CA SER A 98 11.05 -8.51 3.61
C SER A 98 11.76 -7.66 2.56
N ARG A 99 12.52 -6.62 2.97
CA ARG A 99 13.29 -5.73 2.10
C ARG A 99 12.47 -5.25 0.90
N ARG A 100 11.20 -4.88 1.15
CA ARG A 100 10.25 -4.49 0.09
C ARG A 100 10.63 -3.14 -0.52
N GLY A 101 11.26 -2.28 0.27
CA GLY A 101 11.62 -0.94 -0.18
C GLY A 101 10.38 -0.09 -0.46
N CYS A 102 10.51 0.92 -1.32
CA CYS A 102 9.41 1.82 -1.65
C CYS A 102 8.45 1.21 -2.68
N MET A 103 7.16 1.12 -2.35
CA MET A 103 6.12 0.64 -3.27
C MET A 103 6.07 1.47 -4.56
N MET A 104 6.16 2.81 -4.46
CA MET A 104 6.13 3.69 -5.64
C MET A 104 7.31 3.40 -6.58
N ALA A 105 8.52 3.26 -6.03
CA ALA A 105 9.72 3.01 -6.81
C ALA A 105 9.66 1.64 -7.50
N ARG A 106 9.16 0.60 -6.80
CA ARG A 106 8.93 -0.73 -7.37
C ARG A 106 7.92 -0.67 -8.52
N SER A 107 6.71 -0.15 -8.25
CA SER A 107 5.66 -0.06 -9.27
C SER A 107 6.08 0.72 -10.52
N ALA A 108 6.88 1.78 -10.36
CA ALA A 108 7.42 2.54 -11.47
C ALA A 108 8.47 1.76 -12.29
N ALA A 109 9.31 0.97 -11.62
CA ALA A 109 10.33 0.15 -12.26
C ALA A 109 9.74 -1.05 -13.02
N ASP A 110 8.67 -1.67 -12.50
CA ASP A 110 8.04 -2.84 -13.15
C ASP A 110 7.20 -2.49 -14.39
N SER A 111 7.06 -1.20 -14.69
CA SER A 111 6.33 -0.71 -15.87
C SER A 111 7.26 -0.44 -17.08
N LEU A 112 8.56 -0.70 -16.93
CA LEU A 112 9.60 -0.56 -17.96
C LEU A 112 10.01 -1.94 -18.49
#